data_AF-A0A7X4ETP0-F1
#
_entry.id   AF-A0A7X4ETP0-F1
#
_cell.length_a   1.000
_cell.length_b   1.000
_cell.length_c   1.000
_cell.angle_alpha   90.00
_cell.angle_beta   90.00
_cell.angle_gamma   90.00
#
_symmetry.space_group_name_H-M   'P 1'
#
loop_
_entity.id
_entity.type
_entity.pdbx_description
1 polymer ?
#
loop_
_entity_poly.entity_id
_entity_poly.type
_entity_poly.pdbx_seq_one_letter_code
_entity_poly.pdbx_strand_id
1 'polypeptide(L)'
;MTVSVKPEALIGEFARRLNDGYIEIYNEFSLQHELGIFLREKKVAELVQFERNVTYFQLLRSSFAKKEIDVTCFDRSKTQLRLAVELKYPRAGQFPEQMFSFCKDIAFLEELKMAGFSNCLFLAVVEQRPFYSGRADGIYKYFRGGEPLHGKIVKPTGAKDQEVMIEGKYVIRWKELKDGRRYTWIEANPGT
;
A
#
# COMPACT_ATOMS: atom_id res chain seq x y z
N MET A 1 -20.43 -17.57 -5.79
CA MET A 1 -19.49 -17.92 -4.70
C MET A 1 -18.50 -16.78 -4.55
N THR A 2 -18.53 -16.08 -3.42
CA THR A 2 -17.59 -15.00 -3.14
C THR A 2 -16.31 -15.59 -2.57
N VAL A 3 -15.26 -15.61 -3.40
CA VAL A 3 -13.92 -16.01 -2.94
C VAL A 3 -13.46 -14.96 -1.93
N SER A 4 -13.16 -15.40 -0.70
CA SER A 4 -12.51 -14.55 0.30
C SER A 4 -11.14 -14.14 -0.24
N VAL A 5 -10.91 -12.84 -0.34
CA VAL A 5 -9.63 -12.27 -0.75
C VAL A 5 -8.63 -12.51 0.39
N LYS A 6 -7.50 -13.14 0.10
CA LYS A 6 -6.38 -13.30 1.04
C LYS A 6 -5.22 -12.44 0.53
N PRO A 7 -5.03 -11.20 1.03
CA PRO A 7 -4.02 -10.29 0.52
C PRO A 7 -2.60 -10.87 0.51
N GLU A 8 -2.22 -11.60 1.57
CA GLU A 8 -0.91 -12.28 1.63
C GLU A 8 -0.69 -13.26 0.47
N ALA A 9 -1.69 -14.09 0.14
CA ALA A 9 -1.58 -15.06 -0.93
C ALA A 9 -1.50 -14.38 -2.31
N LEU A 10 -2.26 -13.29 -2.51
CA LEU A 10 -2.21 -12.50 -3.74
C LEU A 10 -0.84 -11.86 -3.94
N ILE A 11 -0.28 -11.23 -2.91
CA ILE A 11 1.05 -10.61 -2.97
C ILE A 11 2.15 -11.67 -3.14
N GLY A 12 2.02 -12.81 -2.46
CA GLY A 12 2.95 -13.94 -2.62
C GLY A 12 3.01 -14.42 -4.08
N GLU A 13 1.86 -14.58 -4.73
CA GLU A 13 1.83 -15.01 -6.13
C GLU A 13 2.26 -13.90 -7.11
N PHE A 14 1.88 -12.64 -6.87
CA PHE A 14 2.35 -11.52 -7.69
C PHE A 14 3.88 -11.39 -7.65
N ALA A 15 4.48 -11.45 -6.45
CA ALA A 15 5.93 -11.44 -6.29
C ALA A 15 6.62 -12.64 -6.95
N ARG A 16 5.98 -13.82 -6.93
CA ARG A 16 6.49 -14.99 -7.66
C ARG A 16 6.49 -14.73 -9.17
N ARG A 17 5.44 -14.12 -9.73
CA ARG A 17 5.39 -13.80 -11.17
C ARG A 17 6.41 -12.76 -11.59
N LEU A 18 6.70 -11.77 -10.75
CA LEU A 18 7.83 -10.86 -10.94
C LEU A 18 9.16 -11.63 -10.99
N ASN A 19 9.40 -12.50 -10.01
CA ASN A 19 10.61 -13.30 -9.91
C ASN A 19 10.80 -14.31 -11.06
N ASP A 20 9.71 -14.79 -11.64
CA ASP A 20 9.74 -15.74 -12.76
C ASP A 20 9.78 -15.03 -14.12
N GLY A 21 9.79 -13.69 -14.14
CA GLY A 21 9.86 -12.88 -15.36
C GLY A 21 8.56 -12.83 -16.17
N TYR A 22 7.44 -13.25 -15.59
CA TYR A 22 6.12 -13.15 -16.23
C TYR A 22 5.53 -11.73 -16.18
N ILE A 23 5.99 -10.92 -15.23
CA ILE A 23 5.55 -9.54 -15.03
C ILE A 23 6.81 -8.68 -14.94
N GLU A 24 6.81 -7.58 -15.69
CA GLU A 24 7.89 -6.58 -15.65
C GLU A 24 7.35 -5.26 -15.08
N ILE A 25 8.04 -4.74 -14.07
CA ILE A 25 7.77 -3.42 -13.50
C ILE A 25 9.08 -2.63 -13.47
N TYR A 26 9.03 -1.33 -13.75
CA TYR A 26 10.20 -0.44 -13.82
C TYR A 26 9.90 0.98 -13.29
N ASN A 27 8.67 1.22 -12.84
CA ASN A 27 8.22 2.43 -12.14
C ASN A 27 6.84 2.17 -11.48
N GLU A 28 6.30 3.18 -10.79
CA GLU A 28 5.02 3.08 -10.09
C GLU A 28 3.84 2.81 -11.03
N PHE A 29 3.84 3.42 -12.22
CA PHE A 29 2.80 3.22 -13.22
C PHE A 29 2.75 1.76 -13.69
N SER A 30 3.91 1.17 -14.02
CA SER A 30 3.99 -0.25 -14.39
C SER A 30 3.57 -1.16 -13.24
N LEU A 31 3.98 -0.86 -11.99
CA LEU A 31 3.55 -1.62 -10.82
C LEU A 31 2.03 -1.60 -10.66
N GLN A 32 1.40 -0.44 -10.81
CA GLN A 32 -0.05 -0.29 -10.74
C GLN A 32 -0.76 -1.09 -11.82
N HIS A 33 -0.36 -0.93 -13.09
CA HIS A 33 -1.02 -1.57 -14.22
C HIS A 33 -0.88 -3.09 -14.17
N GLU A 34 0.32 -3.58 -13.91
CA GLU A 34 0.58 -5.03 -13.82
C GLU A 34 -0.16 -5.66 -12.64
N LEU A 35 -0.22 -4.99 -11.49
CA LEU A 35 -1.01 -5.48 -10.36
C LEU A 35 -2.50 -5.52 -10.71
N GLY A 36 -3.04 -4.48 -11.36
CA GLY A 36 -4.44 -4.46 -11.77
C GLY A 36 -4.78 -5.55 -12.79
N ILE A 37 -3.90 -5.82 -13.76
CA ILE A 37 -4.04 -6.94 -14.71
C ILE A 37 -4.06 -8.26 -13.95
N PHE A 38 -3.09 -8.48 -13.07
CA PHE A 38 -3.03 -9.67 -12.22
C PHE A 38 -4.31 -9.87 -11.40
N LEU A 39 -4.85 -8.82 -10.77
CA LEU A 39 -6.09 -8.89 -9.99
C LEU A 39 -7.31 -9.24 -10.85
N ARG A 40 -7.37 -8.77 -12.11
CA ARG A 40 -8.41 -9.14 -13.08
C ARG A 40 -8.32 -10.62 -13.44
N GLU A 41 -7.14 -11.12 -13.73
CA GLU A 41 -6.93 -12.55 -14.02
C GLU A 41 -7.34 -13.44 -12.84
N LYS A 42 -7.05 -12.98 -11.62
CA LYS A 42 -7.43 -13.66 -10.38
C LYS A 42 -8.91 -13.58 -10.04
N LYS A 43 -9.69 -12.80 -10.80
CA LYS A 43 -11.14 -12.59 -10.60
C LYS A 43 -11.45 -12.21 -9.15
N VAL A 44 -10.62 -11.34 -8.57
CA VAL A 44 -10.75 -10.87 -7.18
C VAL A 44 -12.09 -10.16 -6.96
N ALA A 45 -12.60 -9.50 -8.00
CA ALA A 45 -13.91 -8.87 -8.02
C ALA A 45 -14.47 -8.82 -9.46
N GLU A 46 -15.69 -8.33 -9.62
CA GLU A 46 -16.29 -8.09 -10.94
C GLU A 46 -15.62 -6.92 -11.68
N LEU A 47 -15.21 -5.90 -10.93
CA LEU A 47 -14.56 -4.70 -11.44
C LEU A 47 -13.22 -4.51 -10.73
N VAL A 48 -12.17 -4.27 -11.53
CA VAL A 48 -10.86 -3.81 -11.08
C VAL A 48 -10.55 -2.53 -11.83
N GLN A 49 -10.46 -1.42 -11.10
CA GLN A 49 -10.33 -0.08 -11.65
C GLN A 49 -9.22 0.70 -10.95
N PHE A 50 -8.64 1.65 -11.69
CA PHE A 50 -7.49 2.44 -11.28
C PHE A 50 -7.91 3.87 -10.97
N GLU A 51 -7.16 4.54 -10.10
CA GLU A 51 -7.28 5.99 -9.82
C GLU A 51 -8.74 6.40 -9.56
N ARG A 52 -9.41 5.69 -8.65
CA ARG A 52 -10.82 5.94 -8.33
C ARG A 52 -10.95 6.87 -7.15
N ASN A 53 -11.70 7.94 -7.38
CA ASN A 53 -12.03 8.88 -6.33
C ASN A 53 -12.95 8.23 -5.27
N VAL A 54 -12.74 8.51 -3.98
CA VAL A 54 -13.59 8.02 -2.87
C VAL A 54 -15.08 8.36 -3.07
N THR A 55 -15.39 9.50 -3.69
CA THR A 55 -16.78 9.91 -3.97
C THR A 55 -17.49 9.01 -4.97
N TYR A 56 -16.76 8.25 -5.80
CA TYR A 56 -17.32 7.24 -6.69
C TYR A 56 -18.06 6.13 -5.94
N PHE A 57 -17.65 5.88 -4.68
CA PHE A 57 -18.24 4.92 -3.75
C PHE A 57 -19.20 5.58 -2.75
N GLN A 58 -19.64 6.82 -3.01
CA GLN A 58 -20.52 7.60 -2.13
C GLN A 58 -19.92 7.89 -0.75
N LEU A 59 -18.59 7.80 -0.62
CA LEU A 59 -17.90 8.16 0.61
C LEU A 59 -17.74 9.68 0.71
N LEU A 60 -17.93 10.23 1.92
CA LEU A 60 -17.86 11.66 2.17
C LEU A 60 -16.42 12.16 2.02
N ARG A 61 -16.18 12.99 1.01
CA ARG A 61 -14.85 13.52 0.68
C ARG A 61 -14.15 14.24 1.83
N SER A 62 -14.90 14.90 2.71
CA SER A 62 -14.37 15.63 3.87
C SER A 62 -13.81 14.71 4.96
N SER A 63 -14.12 13.42 4.91
CA SER A 63 -13.69 12.43 5.90
C SER A 63 -12.33 11.79 5.58
N PHE A 64 -11.69 12.16 4.46
CA PHE A 64 -10.44 11.53 4.03
C PHE A 64 -9.35 12.57 3.75
N ALA A 65 -8.11 12.22 4.14
CA ALA A 65 -6.94 13.05 3.85
C ALA A 65 -6.50 12.95 2.38
N LYS A 66 -6.65 11.76 1.76
CA LYS A 66 -6.45 11.49 0.33
C LYS A 66 -7.79 11.20 -0.34
N LYS A 67 -7.85 11.32 -1.67
CA LYS A 67 -9.11 11.24 -2.43
C LYS A 67 -9.11 10.22 -3.55
N GLU A 68 -7.96 9.93 -4.14
CA GLU A 68 -7.82 8.92 -5.19
C GLU A 68 -7.26 7.65 -4.59
N ILE A 69 -7.79 6.50 -5.00
CA ILE A 69 -7.33 5.17 -4.63
C ILE A 69 -6.66 4.56 -5.86
N ASP A 70 -5.42 4.10 -5.71
CA ASP A 70 -4.60 3.65 -6.85
C ASP A 70 -5.24 2.45 -7.56
N VAL A 71 -5.69 1.43 -6.82
CA VAL A 71 -6.44 0.28 -7.38
C VAL A 71 -7.61 -0.10 -6.47
N THR A 72 -8.77 -0.33 -7.07
CA THR A 72 -9.99 -0.77 -6.36
C THR A 72 -10.58 -2.01 -7.01
N CYS A 73 -11.04 -2.95 -6.18
CA CYS A 73 -11.76 -4.15 -6.59
C CYS A 73 -13.13 -4.21 -5.90
N PHE A 74 -14.22 -4.25 -6.68
CA PHE A 74 -15.58 -4.20 -6.17
C PHE A 74 -16.59 -4.86 -7.13
N ASP A 75 -17.82 -5.05 -6.67
CA ASP A 75 -18.95 -5.53 -7.48
C ASP A 75 -19.61 -4.40 -8.29
N ARG A 76 -20.33 -4.72 -9.38
CA ARG A 76 -20.97 -3.69 -10.22
C ARG A 76 -21.96 -2.80 -9.45
N SER A 77 -22.66 -3.35 -8.47
CA SER A 77 -23.58 -2.62 -7.59
C SER A 77 -22.88 -1.74 -6.55
N LYS A 78 -21.56 -1.88 -6.35
CA LYS A 78 -20.76 -1.22 -5.30
C LYS A 78 -21.21 -1.55 -3.87
N THR A 79 -21.95 -2.63 -3.70
CA THR A 79 -22.37 -3.15 -2.40
C THR A 79 -21.27 -3.95 -1.70
N GLN A 80 -20.25 -4.38 -2.43
CA GLN A 80 -19.11 -5.15 -1.94
C GLN A 80 -17.81 -4.50 -2.38
N LEU A 81 -17.29 -3.61 -1.53
CA LEU A 81 -15.98 -2.99 -1.69
C LEU A 81 -14.91 -3.98 -1.18
N ARG A 82 -14.31 -4.78 -2.08
CA ARG A 82 -13.51 -5.95 -1.67
C ARG A 82 -12.07 -5.63 -1.31
N LEU A 83 -11.42 -4.80 -2.13
CA LEU A 83 -10.01 -4.48 -1.99
C LEU A 83 -9.75 -3.04 -2.44
N ALA A 84 -9.05 -2.27 -1.59
CA ALA A 84 -8.37 -1.04 -1.96
C ALA A 84 -6.86 -1.27 -1.86
N VAL A 85 -6.09 -0.74 -2.80
CA VAL A 85 -4.63 -0.85 -2.81
C VAL A 85 -4.01 0.52 -3.00
N GLU A 86 -2.98 0.80 -2.21
CA GLU A 86 -2.06 1.93 -2.38
C GLU A 86 -0.66 1.41 -2.70
N LEU A 87 0.01 2.08 -3.64
CA LEU A 87 1.25 1.61 -4.25
C LEU A 87 2.36 2.64 -4.14
N LYS A 88 3.59 2.13 -3.99
CA LYS A 88 4.80 2.95 -4.01
C LYS A 88 5.93 2.29 -4.78
N TYR A 89 6.52 3.03 -5.71
CA TYR A 89 7.77 2.67 -6.38
C TYR A 89 8.73 3.88 -6.39
N PRO A 90 9.38 4.19 -5.26
CA PRO A 90 10.28 5.34 -5.16
C PRO A 90 11.52 5.18 -6.06
N ARG A 91 11.80 6.17 -6.91
CA ARG A 91 12.93 6.13 -7.86
C ARG A 91 14.17 6.93 -7.45
N ALA A 92 14.08 7.89 -6.54
CA ALA A 92 15.25 8.65 -6.08
C ALA A 92 15.03 9.43 -4.78
N GLY A 93 16.09 9.53 -3.96
CA GLY A 93 16.30 10.59 -2.96
C GLY A 93 15.27 10.68 -1.82
N GLN A 94 15.38 11.69 -0.97
CA GLN A 94 14.35 12.07 0.03
C GLN A 94 13.74 10.88 0.80
N PHE A 95 14.57 9.93 1.21
CA PHE A 95 14.11 8.67 1.80
C PHE A 95 13.22 8.87 3.03
N PRO A 96 13.53 9.79 3.97
CA PRO A 96 12.62 10.09 5.07
C PRO A 96 11.24 10.54 4.61
N GLU A 97 11.17 11.45 3.64
CA GLU A 97 9.93 12.02 3.12
C GLU A 97 9.11 10.98 2.36
N GLN A 98 9.79 10.11 1.60
CA GLN A 98 9.14 9.00 0.92
C GLN A 98 8.58 7.99 1.93
N MET A 99 9.35 7.61 2.96
CA MET A 99 8.82 6.78 4.05
C MET A 99 7.65 7.43 4.78
N PHE A 100 7.68 8.75 4.98
CA PHE A 100 6.55 9.48 5.55
C PHE A 100 5.33 9.44 4.63
N SER A 101 5.53 9.49 3.30
CA SER A 101 4.45 9.28 2.34
C SER A 101 3.83 7.87 2.45
N PHE A 102 4.63 6.84 2.76
CA PHE A 102 4.12 5.49 2.97
C PHE A 102 3.18 5.47 4.19
N CYS A 103 3.55 6.17 5.28
CA CYS A 103 2.67 6.30 6.44
C CYS A 103 1.34 6.98 6.09
N LYS A 104 1.35 8.01 5.24
CA LYS A 104 0.11 8.67 4.78
C LYS A 104 -0.79 7.73 3.99
N ASP A 105 -0.22 6.91 3.11
CA ASP A 105 -0.99 5.95 2.32
C ASP A 105 -1.58 4.84 3.22
N ILE A 106 -0.82 4.38 4.23
CA ILE A 106 -1.30 3.41 5.22
C ILE A 106 -2.47 3.99 6.04
N ALA A 107 -2.37 5.22 6.52
CA ALA A 107 -3.46 5.88 7.24
C ALA A 107 -4.71 6.04 6.36
N PHE A 108 -4.54 6.42 5.09
CA PHE A 108 -5.65 6.50 4.15
C PHE A 108 -6.32 5.13 3.94
N LEU A 109 -5.54 4.04 3.89
CA LEU A 109 -6.08 2.68 3.84
C LEU A 109 -6.84 2.29 5.11
N GLU A 110 -6.44 2.78 6.28
CA GLU A 110 -7.22 2.63 7.52
C GLU A 110 -8.58 3.34 7.43
N GLU A 111 -8.59 4.58 6.92
CA GLU A 111 -9.83 5.33 6.66
C GLU A 111 -10.76 4.55 5.71
N LEU A 112 -10.22 3.99 4.62
CA LEU A 112 -10.99 3.19 3.65
C LEU A 112 -11.53 1.90 4.27
N LYS A 113 -10.74 1.24 5.14
CA LYS A 113 -11.17 0.03 5.86
C LYS A 113 -12.37 0.35 6.75
N MET A 114 -12.28 1.42 7.54
CA MET A 114 -13.38 1.89 8.39
C MET A 114 -14.61 2.30 7.58
N ALA A 115 -14.40 2.80 6.35
CA ALA A 115 -15.48 3.19 5.43
C ALA A 115 -16.15 2.00 4.71
N GLY A 116 -15.69 0.77 4.93
CA GLY A 116 -16.37 -0.45 4.46
C GLY A 116 -15.63 -1.25 3.39
N PHE A 117 -14.40 -0.88 3.01
CA PHE A 117 -13.57 -1.80 2.22
C PHE A 117 -13.20 -3.03 3.07
N SER A 118 -13.39 -4.22 2.51
CA SER A 118 -13.12 -5.48 3.21
C SER A 118 -11.63 -5.71 3.44
N ASN A 119 -10.79 -5.33 2.48
CA ASN A 119 -9.34 -5.44 2.55
C ASN A 119 -8.71 -4.14 2.04
N CYS A 120 -7.67 -3.69 2.71
CA CYS A 120 -6.94 -2.49 2.35
C CYS A 120 -5.45 -2.80 2.40
N LEU A 121 -4.75 -2.67 1.27
CA LEU A 121 -3.40 -3.19 1.08
C LEU A 121 -2.45 -2.07 0.66
N PHE A 122 -1.41 -1.87 1.45
CA PHE A 122 -0.26 -1.08 1.02
C PHE A 122 0.79 -2.03 0.41
N LEU A 123 1.36 -1.68 -0.75
CA LEU A 123 2.48 -2.41 -1.36
C LEU A 123 3.54 -1.41 -1.85
N ALA A 124 4.77 -1.58 -1.39
CA ALA A 124 5.91 -0.82 -1.88
C ALA A 124 6.97 -1.74 -2.48
N VAL A 125 7.53 -1.35 -3.62
CA VAL A 125 8.71 -1.97 -4.25
C VAL A 125 9.82 -0.94 -4.35
N VAL A 126 11.01 -1.27 -3.83
CA VAL A 126 12.14 -0.35 -3.71
C VAL A 126 13.42 -0.98 -4.24
N GLU A 127 14.25 -0.16 -4.86
CA GLU A 127 15.56 -0.60 -5.38
C GLU A 127 16.71 -0.14 -4.48
N GLN A 128 16.51 0.97 -3.77
CA GLN A 128 17.59 1.66 -3.08
C GLN A 128 17.73 1.18 -1.63
N ARG A 129 18.94 0.76 -1.29
CA ARG A 129 19.33 0.28 0.05
C ARG A 129 18.87 1.15 1.23
N PRO A 130 18.86 2.49 1.15
CA PRO A 130 18.35 3.33 2.24
C PRO A 130 16.89 3.05 2.62
N PHE A 131 16.07 2.36 1.83
CA PHE A 131 14.73 2.00 2.31
C PHE A 131 14.73 0.94 3.41
N TYR A 132 15.71 0.03 3.40
CA TYR A 132 15.67 -1.20 4.20
C TYR A 132 16.96 -1.48 4.98
N SER A 133 17.99 -0.64 4.87
CA SER A 133 19.25 -0.82 5.59
C SER A 133 19.91 0.52 5.90
N GLY A 134 20.63 0.58 7.03
CA GLY A 134 21.27 1.78 7.56
C GLY A 134 20.96 2.00 9.04
N ARG A 135 21.18 3.22 9.54
CA ARG A 135 20.76 3.61 10.90
C ARG A 135 19.24 3.48 11.06
N ALA A 136 18.78 3.07 12.23
CA ALA A 136 17.36 2.83 12.52
C ALA A 136 16.82 3.86 13.52
N ASP A 137 17.05 5.14 13.27
CA ASP A 137 16.61 6.28 14.07
C ASP A 137 15.52 7.10 13.35
N GLY A 138 14.76 7.89 14.11
CA GLY A 138 13.67 8.71 13.56
C GLY A 138 12.65 7.87 12.80
N ILE A 139 12.31 8.25 11.57
CA ILE A 139 11.36 7.47 10.75
C ILE A 139 11.91 6.09 10.35
N TYR A 140 13.23 5.93 10.27
CA TYR A 140 13.86 4.69 9.81
C TYR A 140 13.67 3.52 10.77
N LYS A 141 13.39 3.78 12.06
CA LYS A 141 13.16 2.72 13.06
C LYS A 141 11.99 1.79 12.67
N TYR A 142 10.97 2.34 12.00
CA TYR A 142 9.81 1.58 11.52
C TYR A 142 10.12 0.70 10.31
N PHE A 143 10.95 1.19 9.39
CA PHE A 143 11.22 0.52 8.11
C PHE A 143 12.47 -0.36 8.13
N ARG A 144 13.39 -0.13 9.07
CA ARG A 144 14.68 -0.84 9.17
C ARG A 144 14.87 -1.55 10.52
N GLY A 145 14.36 -0.95 11.60
CA GLY A 145 14.61 -1.40 12.98
C GLY A 145 13.63 -2.43 13.52
N GLY A 146 12.58 -2.75 12.76
CA GLY A 146 11.51 -3.67 13.20
C GLY A 146 10.60 -3.08 14.28
N GLU A 147 10.75 -1.79 14.61
CA GLU A 147 9.80 -1.11 15.49
C GLU A 147 8.44 -1.05 14.80
N PRO A 148 7.34 -1.40 15.50
CA PRO A 148 6.02 -1.29 14.91
C PRO A 148 5.70 0.15 14.51
N LEU A 149 5.26 0.35 13.27
CA LEU A 149 4.65 1.59 12.81
C LEU A 149 3.28 1.73 13.47
N HIS A 150 3.14 2.71 14.35
CA HIS A 150 1.92 3.00 15.10
C HIS A 150 1.95 4.42 15.68
N GLY A 151 0.77 4.97 15.95
CA GLY A 151 0.58 6.25 16.62
C GLY A 151 0.95 7.43 15.73
N LYS A 152 1.34 8.53 16.38
CA LYS A 152 1.59 9.79 15.70
C LYS A 152 2.93 9.80 14.99
N ILE A 153 2.91 9.91 13.67
CA ILE A 153 4.10 10.03 12.83
C ILE A 153 4.19 11.47 12.34
N VAL A 154 5.30 12.14 12.66
CA VAL A 154 5.56 13.52 12.23
C VAL A 154 6.48 13.51 11.02
N LYS A 155 6.25 14.43 10.08
CA LYS A 155 7.13 14.64 8.94
C LYS A 155 8.59 14.82 9.40
N PRO A 156 9.54 14.05 8.84
CA PRO A 156 10.86 13.90 9.44
C PRO A 156 11.80 15.09 9.20
N THR A 157 11.56 15.89 8.16
CA THR A 157 12.48 16.89 7.62
C THR A 157 11.73 18.12 7.13
N GLY A 158 12.45 19.23 6.94
CA GLY A 158 11.83 20.52 6.58
C GLY A 158 10.91 21.04 7.68
N ALA A 159 9.86 21.78 7.30
CA ALA A 159 8.81 22.17 8.23
C ALA A 159 8.11 20.91 8.77
N LYS A 160 8.05 20.77 10.09
CA LYS A 160 7.36 19.70 10.82
C LYS A 160 5.88 20.04 11.03
N ASP A 161 5.26 20.51 9.97
CA ASP A 161 3.88 21.03 9.90
C ASP A 161 2.85 19.96 9.55
N GLN A 162 3.32 18.75 9.24
CA GLN A 162 2.48 17.62 8.86
C GLN A 162 2.72 16.45 9.80
N GLU A 163 1.62 15.82 10.20
CA GLU A 163 1.59 14.58 10.94
C GLU A 163 0.48 13.68 10.40
N VAL A 164 0.63 12.39 10.66
CA VAL A 164 -0.38 11.38 10.36
C VAL A 164 -0.54 10.46 11.56
N MET A 165 -1.78 10.06 11.85
CA MET A 165 -2.07 9.07 12.87
C MET A 165 -2.16 7.68 12.22
N ILE A 166 -1.51 6.70 12.83
CA ILE A 166 -1.63 5.29 12.46
C ILE A 166 -2.29 4.56 13.63
N GLU A 167 -3.54 4.16 13.47
CA GLU A 167 -4.33 3.54 14.54
C GLU A 167 -3.93 2.07 14.75
N GLY A 168 -3.63 1.35 13.66
CA GLY A 168 -3.13 -0.02 13.71
C GLY A 168 -1.64 -0.10 14.09
N LYS A 169 -1.14 -1.32 14.24
CA LYS A 169 0.25 -1.59 14.63
C LYS A 169 0.93 -2.55 13.66
N TYR A 170 1.84 -2.03 12.83
CA TYR A 170 2.39 -2.77 11.70
C TYR A 170 3.90 -2.96 11.80
N VAL A 171 4.38 -4.20 11.71
CA VAL A 171 5.81 -4.49 11.59
C VAL A 171 6.17 -4.61 10.12
N ILE A 172 6.98 -3.67 9.62
CA ILE A 172 7.39 -3.63 8.22
C ILE A 172 8.48 -4.67 7.99
N ARG A 173 8.28 -5.52 6.98
CA ARG A 173 9.22 -6.60 6.62
C ARG A 173 9.51 -6.57 5.13
N TRP A 174 10.74 -6.18 4.80
CA TRP A 174 11.24 -6.22 3.43
C TRP A 174 11.56 -7.66 3.00
N LYS A 175 10.97 -8.08 1.89
CA LYS A 175 11.26 -9.32 1.17
C LYS A 175 12.04 -9.01 -0.10
N GLU A 176 12.86 -9.95 -0.55
CA GLU A 176 13.74 -9.77 -1.72
C GLU A 176 13.13 -10.35 -2.98
N LEU A 177 13.31 -9.65 -4.11
CA LEU A 177 13.05 -10.13 -5.46
C LEU A 177 14.37 -10.61 -6.09
N LYS A 178 14.30 -11.52 -7.07
CA LYS A 178 15.49 -12.14 -7.70
C LYS A 178 16.42 -11.14 -8.39
N ASP A 179 15.91 -9.99 -8.79
CA ASP A 179 16.67 -8.91 -9.43
C ASP A 179 17.30 -7.92 -8.43
N GLY A 180 17.26 -8.24 -7.13
CA GLY A 180 17.87 -7.44 -6.06
C GLY A 180 16.98 -6.32 -5.51
N ARG A 181 15.83 -6.05 -6.13
CA ARG A 181 14.82 -5.15 -5.56
C ARG A 181 14.19 -5.78 -4.32
N ARG A 182 13.57 -4.95 -3.48
CA ARG A 182 12.84 -5.40 -2.30
C ARG A 182 11.41 -4.90 -2.30
N TYR A 183 10.53 -5.66 -1.67
CA TYR A 183 9.15 -5.25 -1.50
C TYR A 183 8.68 -5.46 -0.06
N THR A 184 7.70 -4.67 0.36
CA THR A 184 6.97 -4.87 1.61
C THR A 184 5.49 -4.64 1.34
N TRP A 185 4.64 -5.26 2.16
CA TRP A 185 3.21 -5.03 2.10
C TRP A 185 2.63 -4.97 3.51
N ILE A 186 1.50 -4.27 3.67
CA ILE A 186 0.72 -4.18 4.91
C ILE A 186 -0.74 -4.34 4.55
N GLU A 187 -1.46 -5.18 5.28
CA GLU A 187 -2.92 -5.14 5.30
C GLU A 187 -3.38 -4.21 6.43
N ALA A 188 -3.97 -3.08 6.07
CA ALA A 188 -4.43 -2.07 7.02
C ALA A 188 -5.65 -2.59 7.79
N ASN A 189 -5.53 -2.61 9.11
CA ASN A 189 -6.53 -3.11 10.04
C ASN A 189 -6.48 -2.24 11.31
N PRO A 190 -7.10 -1.04 11.30
CA PRO A 190 -7.15 -0.18 12.48
C PRO A 190 -7.96 -0.90 13.58
N GLY A 191 -7.46 -0.91 14.82
CA GLY A 191 -8.17 -1.48 15.97
C GLY A 191 -7.90 -2.96 16.28
N THR A 192 -6.70 -3.48 15.96
CA THR A 192 -6.18 -4.75 16.52
C THR A 192 -4.98 -4.52 17.41
#